data_AF-A0A916G899-F1
#
_entry.id   AF-A0A916G899-F1
#
_cell.length_a   1.000
_cell.length_b   1.000
_cell.length_c   1.000
_cell.angle_alpha   90.00
_cell.angle_beta   90.00
_cell.angle_gamma   90.00
#
_symmetry.space_group_name_H-M   'P 1'
#
loop_
_entity.id
_entity.type
_entity.pdbx_description
1 polymer ?
#
loop_
_entity_poly.entity_id
_entity_poly.type
_entity_poly.pdbx_seq_one_letter_code
_entity_poly.pdbx_strand_id
1 'polypeptide(L)' 'QVLKKLSETVQQLENQLVALLIESLPEDKKKEMDSSLLNGPVINSDGRSDVVTSQAQVDELLESLGF' A
#
# COMPACT_ATOMS: atom_id res chain seq x y z
N GLN A 1 15.32 -25.02 0.26
CA GLN A 1 16.38 -24.02 0.53
C GLN A 1 16.55 -22.97 -0.58
N VAL A 2 16.36 -23.29 -1.87
CA VAL A 2 16.49 -22.30 -2.98
C VAL A 2 15.28 -21.37 -3.10
N LEU A 3 14.06 -21.93 -3.07
CA LEU A 3 12.81 -21.16 -3.12
C LEU A 3 12.72 -20.07 -2.04
N LYS A 4 13.18 -20.36 -0.82
CA LYS A 4 13.20 -19.39 0.28
C LYS A 4 14.13 -18.22 -0.01
N LYS A 5 15.34 -18.48 -0.51
CA LYS A 5 16.30 -17.43 -0.89
C LYS A 5 15.79 -16.58 -2.05
N LEU A 6 15.12 -17.19 -3.03
CA LEU A 6 14.49 -16.46 -4.12
C LEU A 6 13.36 -15.56 -3.61
N SER A 7 12.51 -16.08 -2.73
CA SER A 7 11.43 -15.30 -2.09
C SER A 7 11.97 -14.12 -1.29
N GLU A 8 13.04 -14.32 -0.52
CA GLU A 8 13.72 -13.26 0.24
C GLU A 8 14.30 -12.18 -0.69
N THR A 9 14.90 -12.59 -1.80
CA THR A 9 15.47 -11.66 -2.80
C THR A 9 14.39 -10.83 -3.48
N VAL A 10 13.27 -11.45 -3.86
CA VAL A 10 12.12 -10.76 -4.46
C VAL A 10 11.50 -9.78 -3.46
N GLN A 11 11.36 -10.18 -2.19
CA GLN A 11 10.83 -9.29 -1.15
C GLN A 11 11.74 -8.07 -0.93
N GLN A 12 13.06 -8.26 -0.96
CA GLN A 12 14.01 -7.16 -0.85
C GLN A 12 13.93 -6.20 -2.04
N LEU A 13 13.78 -6.73 -3.26
CA LEU A 13 13.61 -5.91 -4.47
C LEU A 13 12.33 -5.07 -4.40
N GLU A 14 11.21 -5.69 -4.00
CA GLU A 14 9.92 -5.01 -3.85
C GLU A 14 10.02 -3.84 -2.87
N ASN A 15 10.63 -4.07 -1.70
CA ASN A 15 10.83 -3.02 -0.69
C ASN A 15 11.65 -1.84 -1.23
N GLN A 16 12.69 -2.12 -2.03
CA GLN A 16 13.52 -1.08 -2.65
C GLN A 16 12.76 -0.29 -3.72
N LEU A 17 11.93 -0.96 -4.53
CA LEU A 17 11.11 -0.31 -5.55
C LEU A 17 10.02 0.58 -4.92
N VAL A 18 9.39 0.13 -3.84
CA VAL A 18 8.40 0.93 -3.10
C VAL A 18 9.06 2.14 -2.46
N ALA A 19 10.22 1.97 -1.83
CA ALA A 19 10.97 3.10 -1.24
C ALA A 19 11.34 4.15 -2.30
N LEU A 20 11.85 3.71 -3.45
CA LEU A 20 12.19 4.60 -4.56
C LEU A 20 10.96 5.33 -5.11
N LEU A 21 9.84 4.62 -5.25
CA LEU A 21 8.58 5.22 -5.70
C LEU A 21 8.16 6.34 -4.75
N ILE A 22 8.17 6.08 -3.43
CA ILE A 22 7.83 7.08 -2.40
C ILE A 22 8.78 8.26 -2.46
N GLU A 23 10.09 8.04 -2.57
CA GLU A 23 11.10 9.10 -2.66
C GLU A 23 10.91 9.97 -3.91
N SER A 24 10.51 9.36 -5.03
CA SER A 24 10.31 10.02 -6.32
C SER A 24 9.00 10.81 -6.43
N LEU A 25 8.09 10.67 -5.48
CA LEU A 25 6.84 11.42 -5.49
C LEU A 25 7.08 12.90 -5.12
N PRO A 26 6.43 13.85 -5.82
CA PRO A 26 6.44 15.25 -5.43
C PRO A 26 5.93 15.44 -3.99
N GLU A 27 6.51 16.36 -3.23
CA GLU A 27 6.16 16.61 -1.81
C GLU A 27 4.67 16.92 -1.61
N ASP A 28 4.01 17.53 -2.61
CA ASP A 28 2.58 17.80 -2.59
C ASP A 28 1.72 16.52 -2.57
N LYS A 29 2.19 15.42 -3.18
CA LYS A 29 1.52 14.11 -3.23
C LYS A 29 1.85 13.23 -2.02
N LYS A 30 2.99 13.44 -1.35
CA LYS A 30 3.37 12.69 -0.13
C LYS A 30 2.46 13.01 1.06
N LYS A 31 1.89 14.22 1.10
CA LYS A 31 0.94 14.64 2.15
C LYS A 31 -0.46 14.06 1.98
N GLU A 32 -0.85 13.71 0.77
CA GLU A 32 -2.15 13.08 0.47
C GLU A 32 -2.14 11.56 0.64
N MET A 33 -0.95 10.94 0.65
CA MET A 33 -0.81 9.54 1.05
C MET A 33 -0.95 9.43 2.57
N ASP A 34 -2.19 9.42 3.03
CA ASP A 34 -2.51 9.08 4.41
C ASP A 34 -1.76 7.81 4.79
N SER A 35 -0.91 7.92 5.82
CA SER A 35 -0.12 6.81 6.37
C SER A 35 -0.95 5.57 6.74
N SER A 36 -2.28 5.68 6.75
CA SER A 36 -3.21 4.55 6.83
C SER A 36 -3.07 3.57 5.65
N LEU A 37 -2.88 4.05 4.42
CA LEU A 37 -2.83 3.23 3.20
C LEU A 37 -1.51 2.46 3.02
N LEU A 38 -0.47 2.82 3.78
CA LEU A 38 0.82 2.12 3.82
C LEU A 38 0.81 0.89 4.73
N ASN A 39 -0.28 0.66 5.47
CA ASN A 39 -0.45 -0.56 6.23
C ASN A 39 -0.94 -1.65 5.27
N GLY A 40 -0.23 -2.79 5.23
CA GLY A 40 -0.65 -3.95 4.44
C GLY A 40 -2.06 -4.44 4.80
N PRO A 41 -2.54 -5.53 4.16
CA PRO A 41 -3.91 -6.02 4.33
C PRO A 41 -4.31 -6.08 5.81
N VAL A 42 -5.43 -5.42 6.14
CA VAL A 42 -5.93 -5.37 7.51
C VAL A 42 -6.28 -6.79 7.97
N ILE A 43 -5.50 -7.35 8.89
CA ILE A 43 -5.73 -8.70 9.45
C ILE A 43 -6.86 -8.68 10.50
N ASN A 44 -7.09 -7.53 11.15
CA ASN A 44 -8.20 -7.33 12.09
C ASN A 44 -8.88 -5.97 11.85
N SER A 45 -10.15 -6.02 11.47
CA SER A 45 -10.99 -4.87 11.15
C SER A 45 -11.79 -4.34 12.33
N ASP A 46 -11.78 -5.00 13.50
CA ASP A 46 -12.59 -4.58 14.64
C ASP A 46 -12.22 -3.16 15.11
N GLY A 47 -13.20 -2.27 15.10
CA GLY A 47 -13.05 -0.88 15.54
C GLY A 47 -12.47 0.08 14.49
N ARG A 48 -12.20 -0.38 13.26
CA ARG A 48 -11.67 0.45 12.17
C ARG A 48 -12.78 0.85 11.19
N SER A 49 -12.90 2.16 10.92
CA SER A 49 -13.87 2.71 9.96
C SER A 49 -13.31 2.88 8.55
N ASP A 50 -12.00 2.68 8.38
CA ASP A 50 -11.28 2.85 7.11
C ASP A 50 -11.14 1.54 6.32
N VAL A 51 -11.85 0.48 6.74
CA VAL A 51 -11.84 -0.82 6.06
C VAL A 51 -12.92 -0.84 4.98
N VAL A 52 -12.49 -1.01 3.73
CA VAL A 52 -13.39 -1.26 2.60
C VAL A 52 -13.70 -2.76 2.50
N THR A 53 -14.98 -3.11 2.29
CA THR A 53 -15.46 -4.51 2.26
C THR A 53 -16.24 -4.86 1.00
N SER A 54 -16.41 -3.90 0.08
CA SER A 54 -17.17 -4.07 -1.17
C SER A 54 -16.49 -3.38 -2.35
N GLN A 55 -16.73 -3.88 -3.56
CA GLN A 55 -16.11 -3.34 -4.77
C GLN A 55 -16.47 -1.86 -5.01
N ALA A 56 -17.71 -1.45 -4.72
CA ALA A 56 -18.10 -0.05 -4.84
C ALA A 56 -17.30 0.89 -3.92
N GLN A 57 -16.98 0.43 -2.70
CA GLN A 57 -16.12 1.18 -1.77
C GLN A 57 -14.65 1.21 -2.23
N VAL A 58 -14.20 0.17 -2.94
CA VAL A 58 -12.86 0.16 -3.58
C VAL A 58 -12.82 1.20 -4.68
N ASP A 59 -13.86 1.28 -5.52
CA ASP A 59 -13.93 2.23 -6.63
C ASP A 59 -13.98 3.68 -6.13
N GLU A 60 -14.79 3.98 -5.10
CA GLU A 60 -14.86 5.31 -4.45
C GLU A 60 -13.51 5.71 -3.81
N LEU A 61 -12.79 4.75 -3.21
CA LEU A 61 -11.47 4.99 -2.66
C LEU A 61 -10.46 5.34 -3.76
N LEU A 62 -10.47 4.61 -4.88
CA LEU A 62 -9.58 4.87 -6.01
C LEU A 62 -9.85 6.25 -6.64
N GLU A 63 -11.12 6.61 -6.80
CA GLU A 63 -11.53 7.93 -7.30
C GLU A 63 -11.02 9.07 -6.40
N SER A 64 -11.11 8.90 -5.07
CA SER A 64 -10.63 9.89 -4.09
C SER A 64 -9.11 10.11 -4.14
N LEU A 65 -8.36 9.11 -4.61
CA LEU A 65 -6.90 9.16 -4.80
C LEU A 65 -6.50 9.64 -6.21
N GLY A 66 -7.49 9.88 -7.09
CA GLY A 66 -7.29 10.32 -8.47
C GLY A 66 -6.85 9.21 -9.42
N PHE A 67 -7.24 7.96 -9.13
CA PHE A 67 -7.09 6.79 -10.01
C PHE A 67 -8.38 6.44 -10.74
#